data_AF-A0A968JIR4-F1
#
_entry.id   AF-A0A968JIR4-F1
#
_cell.length_a   1.000
_cell.length_b   1.000
_cell.length_c   1.000
_cell.angle_alpha   90.00
_cell.angle_beta   90.00
_cell.angle_gamma   90.00
#
_symmetry.space_group_name_H-M   'P 1'
#
loop_
_entity.id
_entity.type
_entity.pdbx_description
1 polymer ?
#
loop_
_entity_poly.entity_id
_entity_poly.type
_entity_poly.pdbx_seq_one_letter_code
_entity_poly.pdbx_strand_id
1 'polypeptide(L)'
;MGEPIDYKEMHQFEQIDYFPNQGVNYYRIKYIQVDGKIGFSEIKSVNFEGILIWQVFPNPIQRDNVLMIKHNSSKAQTVSIQLIDIRGTVFKEERRLVKDKMEWNLNFLTSGVYLIKILSEEYTYQYRILIY
;
A
#
# COMPACT_ATOMS: atom_id res chain seq x y z
N MET A 1 -17.73 50.53 12.12
CA MET A 1 -18.53 49.35 12.50
C MET A 1 -18.05 48.23 11.60
N GLY A 2 -17.11 47.40 12.10
CA GLY A 2 -16.47 46.35 11.30
C GLY A 2 -17.24 45.05 11.46
N GLU A 3 -17.65 44.44 10.36
CA GLU A 3 -18.29 43.14 10.38
C GLU A 3 -17.31 42.04 10.84
N PRO A 4 -17.78 41.03 11.59
CA PRO A 4 -16.95 39.91 11.97
C PRO A 4 -16.71 39.04 10.72
N ILE A 5 -15.45 38.87 10.35
CA ILE A 5 -15.08 37.95 9.27
C ILE A 5 -15.19 36.53 9.84
N ASP A 6 -16.14 35.76 9.30
CA ASP A 6 -16.32 34.34 9.57
C ASP A 6 -15.33 33.53 8.71
N TYR A 7 -14.20 33.13 9.30
CA TYR A 7 -13.22 32.27 8.63
C TYR A 7 -13.48 30.81 9.00
N LYS A 8 -14.56 30.22 8.51
CA LYS A 8 -14.70 28.75 8.50
C LYS A 8 -14.20 28.20 7.17
N GLU A 9 -12.92 28.43 6.86
CA GLU A 9 -12.28 27.72 5.76
C GLU A 9 -12.23 26.22 6.10
N MET A 10 -13.00 25.43 5.35
CA MET A 10 -12.89 23.98 5.39
C MET A 10 -11.59 23.56 4.72
N HIS A 11 -10.55 23.32 5.51
CA HIS A 11 -9.37 22.64 5.02
C HIS A 11 -9.68 21.14 4.85
N GLN A 12 -9.69 20.70 3.59
CA GLN A 12 -9.79 19.28 3.25
C GLN A 12 -8.39 18.66 3.31
N PHE A 13 -8.23 17.65 4.16
CA PHE A 13 -7.00 16.87 4.26
C PHE A 13 -7.30 15.44 3.82
N GLU A 14 -6.44 14.90 2.97
CA GLU A 14 -6.52 13.51 2.51
C GLU A 14 -5.18 12.83 2.80
N GLN A 15 -5.24 11.68 3.46
CA GLN A 15 -4.10 10.81 3.67
C GLN A 15 -4.57 9.36 3.62
N ILE A 16 -3.83 8.53 2.87
CA ILE A 16 -4.13 7.11 2.71
C ILE A 16 -3.12 6.30 3.52
N ASP A 17 -3.62 5.47 4.43
CA ASP A 17 -2.84 4.39 5.02
C ASP A 17 -2.89 3.18 4.08
N TYR A 18 -1.83 2.96 3.31
CA TYR A 18 -1.73 1.83 2.40
C TYR A 18 -1.55 0.49 3.12
N PHE A 19 -1.19 0.51 4.42
CA PHE A 19 -0.74 -0.65 5.16
C PHE A 19 -1.35 -0.72 6.58
N PRO A 20 -2.68 -0.71 6.69
CA PRO A 20 -3.35 -0.80 7.99
C PRO A 20 -3.04 -2.15 8.65
N ASN A 21 -2.93 -2.15 9.98
CA ASN A 21 -2.79 -3.39 10.75
C ASN A 21 -4.09 -4.22 10.70
N GLN A 22 -4.00 -5.52 10.95
CA GLN A 22 -5.19 -6.36 11.13
C GLN A 22 -6.00 -5.95 12.37
N GLY A 23 -7.32 -6.12 12.29
CA GLY A 23 -8.24 -5.74 13.35
C GLY A 23 -8.60 -4.27 13.32
N VAL A 24 -8.91 -3.70 14.49
CA VAL A 24 -9.40 -2.33 14.62
C VAL A 24 -8.23 -1.35 14.67
N ASN A 25 -8.13 -0.51 13.64
CA ASN A 25 -7.20 0.62 13.61
C ASN A 25 -7.91 1.91 14.01
N TYR A 26 -7.16 2.84 14.61
CA TYR A 26 -7.64 4.12 15.10
C TYR A 26 -6.87 5.27 14.43
N TYR A 27 -7.59 6.16 13.78
CA TYR A 27 -7.04 7.28 13.04
C TYR A 27 -7.54 8.61 13.61
N ARG A 28 -6.66 9.61 13.66
CA ARG A 28 -7.00 11.01 13.96
C ARG A 28 -6.07 11.93 13.18
N ILE A 29 -6.57 13.09 12.79
CA ILE A 29 -5.78 14.14 12.16
C ILE A 29 -5.13 14.97 13.25
N LYS A 30 -3.82 15.18 13.15
CA LYS A 30 -3.09 16.19 13.93
C LYS A 30 -2.95 17.44 13.07
N TYR A 31 -3.43 18.58 13.56
CA TYR A 31 -3.34 19.86 12.85
C TYR A 31 -2.74 20.95 13.75
N ILE A 32 -2.16 21.98 13.13
CA ILE A 32 -1.61 23.15 13.82
C ILE A 32 -2.57 24.31 13.57
N GLN A 33 -3.03 24.94 14.65
CA GLN A 33 -3.90 26.12 14.60
C GLN A 33 -3.08 27.36 14.22
N VAL A 34 -3.78 28.44 13.85
CA VAL A 34 -3.16 29.71 13.45
C VAL A 34 -2.24 30.29 14.53
N ASP A 35 -2.56 30.06 15.81
CA ASP A 35 -1.76 30.50 16.96
C ASP A 35 -0.61 29.54 17.34
N GLY A 36 -0.36 28.52 16.51
CA GLY A 36 0.68 27.52 16.71
C GLY A 36 0.29 26.37 17.65
N LYS A 37 -0.92 26.37 18.24
CA LYS A 37 -1.38 25.27 19.09
C LYS A 37 -1.66 24.01 18.27
N ILE A 38 -1.39 22.85 18.87
CA ILE A 38 -1.70 21.55 18.27
C ILE A 38 -3.15 21.18 18.62
N GLY A 39 -3.94 20.90 17.59
CA GLY A 39 -5.26 20.29 17.71
C GLY A 39 -5.29 18.85 17.17
N PHE A 40 -6.33 18.12 17.56
CA PHE A 40 -6.63 16.79 17.04
C PHE A 40 -8.08 16.70 16.60
N SER A 41 -8.37 15.91 15.57
CA SER A 41 -9.75 15.53 15.24
C SER A 41 -10.28 14.50 16.25
N GLU A 42 -11.57 14.18 16.14
CA GLU A 42 -12.10 12.96 16.71
C GLU A 42 -11.31 11.74 16.23
N ILE A 43 -11.20 10.72 17.09
CA ILE A 43 -10.67 9.42 16.70
C ILE A 43 -11.76 8.68 15.91
N LYS A 44 -11.41 8.19 14.73
CA LYS A 44 -12.23 7.28 13.93
C LYS A 44 -11.61 5.90 13.96
N SER A 45 -12.42 4.87 14.17
CA SER A 45 -11.99 3.48 14.07
C SER A 45 -12.43 2.87 12.74
N VAL A 46 -11.58 2.00 12.19
CA VAL A 46 -11.88 1.21 11.00
C VAL A 46 -11.45 -0.23 11.29
N ASN A 47 -12.35 -1.19 11.04
CA ASN A 47 -12.04 -2.60 11.24
C ASN A 47 -11.54 -3.21 9.92
N PHE A 48 -10.29 -3.70 9.93
CA PHE A 48 -9.64 -4.40 8.82
C PHE A 48 -9.58 -5.92 9.03
N GLU A 49 -10.27 -6.43 10.05
CA GLU A 49 -10.38 -7.87 10.28
C GLU A 49 -10.99 -8.59 9.08
N GLY A 50 -10.32 -9.65 8.63
CA GLY A 50 -10.73 -10.42 7.45
C GLY A 50 -10.40 -9.74 6.11
N ILE A 51 -9.90 -8.50 6.09
CA ILE A 51 -9.49 -7.83 4.86
C ILE A 51 -8.07 -8.27 4.49
N LEU A 52 -7.95 -8.97 3.36
CA LEU A 52 -6.65 -9.36 2.81
C LEU A 52 -5.98 -8.18 2.10
N ILE A 53 -4.81 -7.80 2.59
CA ILE A 53 -3.99 -6.72 2.04
C ILE A 53 -2.61 -7.27 1.73
N TRP A 54 -2.18 -7.06 0.49
CA TRP A 54 -0.84 -7.40 0.04
C TRP A 54 0.08 -6.18 0.08
N GLN A 55 1.36 -6.43 0.32
CA GLN A 55 2.42 -5.42 0.30
C GLN A 55 3.56 -5.93 -0.56
N VAL A 56 4.06 -5.05 -1.43
CA VAL A 56 5.18 -5.32 -2.34
C VAL A 56 6.25 -4.26 -2.10
N PHE A 57 7.43 -4.69 -1.67
CA PHE A 57 8.51 -3.78 -1.26
C PHE A 57 9.90 -4.44 -1.44
N PRO A 58 11.00 -3.68 -1.55
CA PRO A 58 11.03 -2.23 -1.68
C PRO A 58 10.51 -1.77 -3.04
N ASN A 59 10.03 -0.53 -3.08
CA ASN A 59 9.69 0.16 -4.31
C ASN A 59 10.01 1.65 -4.13
N PRO A 60 11.03 2.21 -4.82
CA PRO A 60 11.86 1.58 -5.85
C PRO A 60 12.79 0.47 -5.35
N ILE A 61 13.21 -0.44 -6.23
CA ILE A 61 14.14 -1.55 -5.94
C ILE A 61 15.41 -1.39 -6.78
N GLN A 62 16.57 -1.55 -6.14
CA GLN A 62 17.86 -1.59 -6.85
C GLN A 62 17.98 -2.89 -7.64
N ARG A 63 18.65 -2.85 -8.79
CA ARG A 63 19.11 -4.06 -9.45
C ARG A 63 19.91 -4.91 -8.46
N ASP A 64 19.74 -6.23 -8.54
CA ASP A 64 20.34 -7.24 -7.66
C ASP A 64 19.73 -7.40 -6.26
N ASN A 65 18.75 -6.57 -5.88
CA ASN A 65 17.97 -6.75 -4.66
C ASN A 65 16.77 -7.69 -4.85
N VAL A 66 16.32 -8.24 -3.72
CA VAL A 66 15.18 -9.14 -3.64
C VAL A 66 13.88 -8.36 -3.43
N LEU A 67 12.85 -8.65 -4.21
CA LEU A 67 11.52 -8.13 -3.98
C LEU A 67 10.82 -8.97 -2.91
N MET A 68 10.25 -8.31 -1.91
CA MET A 68 9.45 -8.93 -0.86
C MET A 68 7.96 -8.71 -1.13
N ILE A 69 7.20 -9.81 -1.09
CA ILE A 69 5.75 -9.82 -1.20
C ILE A 69 5.20 -10.43 0.08
N LYS A 70 4.36 -9.72 0.82
CA LYS A 70 3.74 -10.22 2.04
C LYS A 70 2.26 -9.88 2.09
N HIS A 71 1.52 -10.58 2.95
CA HIS A 71 0.14 -10.25 3.25
C HIS A 71 -0.07 -10.15 4.76
N ASN A 72 -1.21 -9.58 5.15
CA ASN A 72 -1.58 -9.37 6.54
C ASN A 72 -2.43 -10.52 7.14
N SER A 73 -2.84 -11.53 6.36
CA SER A 73 -3.56 -12.72 6.86
C SER A 73 -2.66 -13.65 7.69
N SER A 74 -3.22 -14.26 8.73
CA SER A 74 -2.57 -15.34 9.52
C SER A 74 -2.62 -16.71 8.84
N LYS A 75 -3.48 -16.85 7.82
CA LYS A 75 -3.59 -18.05 7.00
C LYS A 75 -2.75 -17.89 5.76
N ALA A 76 -2.06 -18.96 5.36
CA ALA A 76 -1.35 -18.99 4.11
C ALA A 76 -2.30 -18.77 2.92
N GLN A 77 -1.85 -17.98 1.95
CA GLN A 77 -2.60 -17.60 0.76
C GLN A 77 -1.99 -18.28 -0.47
N THR A 78 -2.79 -19.05 -1.20
CA THR A 78 -2.41 -19.56 -2.52
C THR A 78 -2.69 -18.50 -3.57
N VAL A 79 -1.67 -18.02 -4.26
CA VAL A 79 -1.81 -16.97 -5.28
C VAL A 79 -1.03 -17.28 -6.55
N SER A 80 -1.50 -16.75 -7.68
CA SER A 80 -0.65 -16.60 -8.87
C SER A 80 -0.03 -15.21 -8.87
N ILE A 81 1.27 -15.13 -9.04
CA ILE A 81 2.01 -13.87 -9.07
C ILE A 81 2.62 -13.72 -10.46
N GLN A 82 2.26 -12.64 -11.15
CA GLN A 82 2.74 -12.30 -12.48
C GLN A 82 3.62 -11.04 -12.43
N LEU A 83 4.72 -11.09 -13.17
CA LEU A 83 5.56 -9.95 -13.48
C LEU A 83 5.32 -9.55 -14.94
N ILE A 84 4.94 -8.30 -15.15
CA ILE A 84 4.46 -7.80 -16.44
C ILE A 84 5.24 -6.52 -16.78
N ASP A 85 5.67 -6.38 -18.04
CA ASP A 85 6.30 -5.15 -18.53
C ASP A 85 5.27 -4.07 -18.88
N ILE A 86 5.73 -2.86 -19.21
CA ILE A 86 4.84 -1.75 -19.60
C ILE A 86 4.04 -2.01 -20.90
N ARG A 87 4.45 -3.00 -21.70
CA ARG A 87 3.76 -3.41 -22.94
C ARG A 87 2.71 -4.50 -22.67
N GLY A 88 2.56 -4.95 -21.42
CA GLY A 88 1.64 -6.03 -21.04
C GLY A 88 2.23 -7.42 -21.24
N THR A 89 3.52 -7.55 -21.56
CA THR A 89 4.17 -8.86 -21.72
C THR A 89 4.44 -9.47 -20.37
N VAL A 90 3.96 -10.69 -20.14
CA VAL A 90 4.24 -11.45 -18.92
C VAL A 90 5.65 -12.02 -19.00
N PHE A 91 6.56 -11.52 -18.18
CA PHE A 91 7.93 -12.02 -18.07
C PHE A 91 8.01 -13.30 -17.26
N LYS A 92 7.21 -13.39 -16.20
CA LYS A 92 7.23 -14.51 -15.27
C LYS A 92 5.88 -14.67 -14.60
N GLU A 93 5.46 -15.91 -14.40
CA GLU A 93 4.30 -16.27 -13.61
C GLU A 93 4.65 -17.44 -12.68
N GLU A 94 4.30 -17.32 -11.40
CA GLU A 94 4.51 -18.38 -10.41
C GLU A 94 3.26 -18.53 -9.54
N ARG A 95 2.80 -19.78 -9.37
CA ARG A 95 1.81 -20.11 -8.34
C ARG A 95 2.53 -20.47 -7.04
N ARG A 96 2.20 -19.77 -5.96
CA ARG A 96 2.88 -19.91 -4.66
C ARG A 96 1.89 -19.93 -3.51
N LEU A 97 2.21 -20.73 -2.49
CA LEU A 97 1.60 -20.65 -1.18
C LEU A 97 2.44 -19.71 -0.32
N VAL A 98 1.94 -18.52 -0.03
CA VAL A 98 2.61 -17.50 0.80
C VAL A 98 2.04 -17.58 2.21
N LYS A 99 2.87 -17.80 3.24
CA LYS A 99 2.39 -17.86 4.64
C LYS A 99 2.53 -16.53 5.37
N ASP A 100 3.73 -15.95 5.33
CA ASP A 100 4.03 -14.65 5.92
C ASP A 100 4.55 -13.71 4.83
N LYS A 101 5.65 -14.11 4.19
CA LYS A 101 6.33 -13.36 3.14
C LYS A 101 6.92 -14.32 2.11
N MET A 102 7.07 -13.82 0.89
CA MET A 102 7.81 -14.44 -0.19
C MET A 102 8.90 -13.48 -0.65
N GLU A 103 10.06 -14.05 -0.93
CA GLU A 103 11.18 -13.38 -1.58
C GLU A 103 11.21 -13.76 -3.06
N TRP A 104 11.26 -12.76 -3.94
CA TRP A 104 11.31 -12.94 -5.38
C TRP A 104 12.56 -12.26 -5.95
N ASN A 105 13.51 -13.09 -6.40
CA ASN A 105 14.70 -12.60 -7.06
C ASN A 105 14.36 -12.14 -8.49
N LEU A 106 14.64 -10.87 -8.79
CA LEU A 106 14.36 -10.21 -10.06
C LEU A 106 15.63 -9.73 -10.78
N ASN A 107 16.79 -10.30 -10.45
CA ASN A 107 18.11 -9.84 -10.93
C ASN A 107 18.29 -9.99 -12.46
N PHE A 108 17.42 -10.77 -13.11
CA PHE A 108 17.38 -10.93 -14.56
C PHE A 108 16.72 -9.76 -15.30
N LEU A 109 16.11 -8.81 -14.59
CA LEU A 109 15.44 -7.66 -15.19
C LEU A 109 16.38 -6.46 -15.35
N THR A 110 16.17 -5.72 -16.43
CA THR A 110 16.79 -4.42 -16.64
C THR A 110 16.08 -3.35 -15.79
N SER A 111 16.75 -2.21 -15.56
CA SER A 111 16.10 -1.06 -14.95
C SER A 111 14.92 -0.59 -15.80
N GLY A 112 13.83 -0.21 -15.14
CA GLY A 112 12.57 0.12 -15.80
C GLY A 112 11.37 -0.01 -14.87
N VAL A 113 10.19 0.26 -15.43
CA VAL A 113 8.92 0.11 -14.73
C VAL A 113 8.33 -1.24 -15.06
N TYR A 114 7.87 -1.94 -14.03
CA TYR A 114 7.18 -3.23 -14.15
C TYR A 114 5.91 -3.22 -13.31
N LEU A 115 5.00 -4.13 -13.64
CA LEU A 115 3.79 -4.39 -12.89
C LEU A 115 3.89 -5.78 -12.25
N ILE A 116 3.61 -5.84 -10.96
CA ILE A 116 3.40 -7.08 -10.22
C ILE A 116 1.90 -7.25 -10.05
N LYS A 117 1.36 -8.36 -10.55
CA LYS A 117 -0.05 -8.72 -10.41
C LYS A 117 -0.17 -9.93 -9.51
N ILE A 118 -0.94 -9.83 -8.44
CA ILE A 118 -1.22 -10.91 -7.49
C ILE A 118 -2.67 -11.30 -7.68
N LEU A 119 -2.91 -12.54 -8.12
CA LEU A 119 -4.23 -13.10 -8.32
C LEU A 119 -4.51 -14.09 -7.20
N SER A 120 -5.45 -13.74 -6.31
CA SER A 120 -6.05 -14.66 -5.34
C SER A 120 -7.37 -15.22 -5.88
N GLU A 121 -8.05 -16.06 -5.10
CA GLU A 121 -9.35 -16.65 -5.48
C GLU A 121 -10.43 -15.58 -5.67
N GLU A 122 -10.39 -14.51 -4.86
CA GLU A 122 -11.43 -13.48 -4.84
C GLU A 122 -11.01 -12.16 -5.47
N TYR A 123 -9.72 -11.82 -5.42
CA TYR A 123 -9.23 -10.49 -5.76
C TYR A 123 -8.00 -10.52 -6.65
N THR A 124 -7.85 -9.45 -7.42
CA THR A 124 -6.63 -9.16 -8.18
C THR A 124 -6.04 -7.86 -7.65
N TYR A 125 -4.77 -7.92 -7.24
CA TYR A 125 -4.01 -6.78 -6.78
C TYR A 125 -2.92 -6.45 -7.81
N GLN A 126 -2.66 -5.16 -8.03
CA GLN A 126 -1.66 -4.70 -8.98
C GLN A 126 -0.76 -3.64 -8.37
N TYR A 127 0.55 -3.84 -8.48
CA TYR A 127 1.57 -2.96 -7.94
C TYR A 127 2.51 -2.53 -9.07
N ARG A 128 2.70 -1.22 -9.22
CA ARG A 128 3.74 -0.68 -10.10
C ARG A 128 5.05 -0.61 -9.31
N ILE A 129 6.09 -1.28 -9.81
CA ILE A 129 7.43 -1.23 -9.24
C ILE A 129 8.41 -0.53 -10.18
N LEU A 130 9.34 0.22 -9.61
CA LEU A 130 10.47 0.82 -10.33
C LEU A 130 11.75 0.06 -9.98
N ILE A 131 12.41 -0.49 -10.98
CA ILE A 131 13.74 -1.09 -10.87
C ILE A 131 14.77 -0.09 -11.40
N TYR A 132 15.82 0.19 -10.63
CA TYR A 132 16.89 1.12 -11.03
C TYR A 132 18.28 0.51 -10.89
#